data_AF-A0AAX6NDF3-F1
#
_entry.id   AF-A0AAX6NDF3-F1
#
_cell.length_a   1.000
_cell.length_b   1.000
_cell.length_c   1.000
_cell.angle_alpha   90.00
_cell.angle_beta   90.00
_cell.angle_gamma   90.00
#
_symmetry.space_group_name_H-M   'P 1'
#
loop_
_entity.id
_entity.type
_entity.pdbx_description
1 polymer ?
#
loop_
_entity_poly.entity_id
_entity_poly.type
_entity_poly.pdbx_seq_one_letter_code
_entity_poly.pdbx_strand_id
1 'polypeptide(L)'
;MKRIALVTSSKARKEKPTVAKEFYQGSYNHWVNKIIKYIEKRGMEDASYFLNFDGQRIISFNEVINYYPVSEKRITADEKNTFALKILDFLLRFKEKPFIELHTGKDISVSLCKLLDEYGFSYKIYAESVPLGKKPGVYEDLIEKEDQKLRAKEIKRGRLRLVNSLEYQTPAQAEIAIKQYETNPAIYEPEVVSSFEELKAYRKKHYNRSKDMRKALNEFEYALNLHIDGEELQEFIQETETLQGLYKEDSRYEYFNKKFNKELSKYEYYKIKQGYVVNAEYRIHTIMHRLSILLLKKNATKTKAVKGITSTRSIPSTNTTFQPERARKTIKNANGRKGRKSAKNNKTKMLEGVS
;
A
#
# COMPACT_ATOMS: atom_id res chain seq x y z
N MET A 1 -2.87 9.60 -22.91
CA MET A 1 -1.61 9.54 -23.69
C MET A 1 -1.04 8.14 -23.61
N LYS A 2 -0.97 7.44 -24.75
CA LYS A 2 -0.38 6.09 -24.86
C LYS A 2 1.14 6.19 -24.63
N ARG A 3 1.72 5.23 -23.92
CA ARG A 3 3.17 5.13 -23.68
C ARG A 3 3.72 3.95 -24.46
N ILE A 4 4.90 4.11 -25.06
CA ILE A 4 5.61 3.03 -25.74
C ILE A 4 7.00 2.91 -25.13
N ALA A 5 7.43 1.68 -24.82
CA ALA A 5 8.79 1.42 -24.37
C ALA A 5 9.63 0.84 -25.50
N LEU A 6 10.77 1.46 -25.77
CA LEU A 6 11.75 0.97 -26.73
C LEU A 6 12.94 0.42 -25.95
N VAL A 7 13.21 -0.87 -26.12
CA VAL A 7 14.17 -1.63 -25.32
C VAL A 7 15.33 -2.10 -26.19
N THR A 8 16.56 -1.97 -25.70
CA THR A 8 17.70 -2.55 -26.43
C THR A 8 17.62 -4.07 -26.45
N SER A 9 17.83 -4.69 -27.62
CA SER A 9 18.08 -6.14 -27.68
C SER A 9 19.37 -6.49 -26.92
N SER A 10 19.42 -7.70 -26.34
CA SER A 10 20.65 -8.24 -25.76
C SER A 10 21.37 -9.17 -26.74
N LYS A 11 22.60 -9.57 -26.40
CA LYS A 11 23.35 -10.59 -27.15
C LYS A 11 22.94 -12.04 -26.79
N ALA A 12 22.09 -12.25 -25.78
CA ALA A 12 21.60 -13.59 -25.45
C ALA A 12 20.73 -14.14 -26.59
N ARG A 13 20.81 -15.46 -26.81
CA ARG A 13 20.06 -16.19 -27.83
C ARG A 13 19.52 -17.50 -27.24
N LYS A 14 18.40 -17.97 -27.78
CA LYS A 14 17.83 -19.29 -27.50
C LYS A 14 17.76 -20.06 -28.81
N GLU A 15 18.16 -21.33 -28.78
CA GLU A 15 18.18 -22.20 -29.97
C GLU A 15 16.76 -22.55 -30.44
N LYS A 16 15.84 -22.72 -29.48
CA LYS A 16 14.43 -22.98 -29.77
C LYS A 16 13.67 -21.66 -29.98
N PRO A 17 12.63 -21.64 -30.85
CA PRO A 17 11.73 -20.51 -30.95
C PRO A 17 11.16 -20.14 -29.58
N THR A 18 11.24 -18.87 -29.20
CA THR A 18 10.88 -18.41 -27.86
C THR A 18 10.42 -16.95 -27.93
N VAL A 19 9.59 -16.52 -26.97
CA VAL A 19 9.11 -15.15 -26.87
C VAL A 19 10.27 -14.17 -26.69
N ALA A 20 10.21 -12.99 -27.32
CA ALA A 20 11.28 -12.00 -27.37
C ALA A 20 11.87 -11.67 -26.00
N LYS A 21 11.03 -11.45 -24.99
CA LYS A 21 11.48 -11.17 -23.62
C LYS A 21 12.36 -12.28 -23.03
N GLU A 22 12.05 -13.54 -23.29
CA GLU A 22 12.83 -14.69 -22.83
C GLU A 22 14.04 -14.95 -23.73
N PHE A 23 13.88 -14.68 -25.04
CA PHE A 23 14.94 -14.82 -26.03
C PHE A 23 16.15 -13.92 -25.69
N TYR A 24 15.88 -12.68 -25.29
CA TYR A 24 16.91 -11.72 -24.90
C TYR A 24 17.36 -11.83 -23.43
N GLN A 25 16.79 -12.74 -22.64
CA GLN A 25 17.26 -12.98 -21.27
C GLN A 25 18.49 -13.90 -21.25
N GLY A 26 19.50 -13.50 -20.50
CA GLY A 26 20.71 -14.29 -20.29
C GLY A 26 21.39 -13.96 -18.97
N SER A 27 22.17 -14.90 -18.43
CA SER A 27 22.88 -14.75 -17.15
C SER A 27 23.78 -13.51 -17.10
N TYR A 28 24.44 -13.17 -18.21
CA TYR A 28 25.38 -12.05 -18.30
C TYR A 28 24.73 -10.70 -18.69
N ASN A 29 23.45 -10.66 -19.06
CA ASN A 29 22.75 -9.45 -19.53
C ASN A 29 21.89 -8.79 -18.45
N HIS A 30 22.50 -8.51 -17.28
CA HIS A 30 21.78 -8.00 -16.11
C HIS A 30 20.95 -6.74 -16.39
N TRP A 31 21.43 -5.83 -17.23
CA TRP A 31 20.68 -4.60 -17.55
C TRP A 31 19.38 -4.89 -18.30
N VAL A 32 19.43 -5.69 -19.38
CA VAL A 32 18.24 -6.04 -20.17
C VAL A 32 17.26 -6.87 -19.34
N ASN A 33 17.76 -7.80 -18.51
CA ASN A 33 16.93 -8.57 -17.60
C ASN A 33 16.15 -7.66 -16.63
N LYS A 34 16.77 -6.59 -16.12
CA LYS A 34 16.11 -5.65 -15.21
C LYS A 34 15.14 -4.72 -15.93
N ILE A 35 15.42 -4.33 -17.18
CA ILE A 35 14.44 -3.61 -18.01
C ILE A 35 13.19 -4.48 -18.20
N ILE A 36 13.36 -5.75 -18.58
CA ILE A 36 12.25 -6.69 -18.79
C ILE A 36 11.39 -6.79 -17.53
N LYS A 37 12.02 -7.04 -16.37
CA LYS A 37 11.31 -7.09 -15.08
C LYS A 37 10.56 -5.79 -14.77
N TYR A 38 11.15 -4.64 -15.08
CA TYR A 38 10.50 -3.34 -14.88
C TYR A 38 9.28 -3.14 -15.80
N ILE A 39 9.38 -3.54 -17.06
CA ILE A 39 8.27 -3.48 -18.03
C ILE A 39 7.12 -4.40 -17.58
N GLU A 40 7.43 -5.64 -17.19
CA GLU A 40 6.43 -6.59 -16.66
C GLU A 40 5.78 -6.04 -15.39
N LYS A 41 6.56 -5.44 -14.49
CA LYS A 41 6.03 -4.83 -13.26
C LYS A 41 5.04 -3.70 -13.53
N ARG A 42 5.18 -3.01 -14.67
CA ARG A 42 4.31 -1.92 -15.09
C ARG A 42 3.14 -2.36 -15.97
N GLY A 43 3.06 -3.63 -16.35
CA GLY A 43 2.02 -4.13 -17.26
C GLY A 43 2.08 -3.45 -18.64
N MET A 44 3.30 -3.21 -19.15
CA MET A 44 3.54 -2.48 -20.40
C MET A 44 3.98 -3.38 -21.56
N GLU A 45 3.85 -4.70 -21.44
CA GLU A 45 4.34 -5.69 -22.40
C GLU A 45 3.79 -5.43 -23.81
N ASP A 46 2.49 -5.16 -23.95
CA ASP A 46 1.84 -4.95 -25.25
C ASP A 46 2.22 -3.64 -25.96
N ALA A 47 2.85 -2.72 -25.23
CA ALA A 47 3.32 -1.44 -25.74
C ALA A 47 4.85 -1.34 -25.71
N SER A 48 5.55 -2.48 -25.63
CA SER A 48 7.00 -2.55 -25.54
C SER A 48 7.59 -3.27 -26.76
N TYR A 49 8.72 -2.76 -27.25
CA TYR A 49 9.39 -3.29 -28.44
C TYR A 49 10.90 -3.39 -28.23
N PHE A 50 11.48 -4.53 -28.59
CA PHE A 50 12.91 -4.70 -28.67
C PHE A 50 13.44 -4.16 -29.99
N LEU A 51 14.49 -3.36 -29.90
CA LEU A 51 15.22 -2.81 -31.03
C LEU A 51 16.48 -3.64 -31.29
N ASN A 52 16.54 -4.28 -32.45
CA ASN A 52 17.65 -5.11 -32.87
C ASN A 52 18.26 -4.57 -34.17
N PHE A 53 19.57 -4.32 -34.16
CA PHE A 53 20.30 -3.86 -35.34
C PHE A 53 20.40 -4.93 -36.43
N ASP A 54 20.37 -6.21 -36.07
CA ASP A 54 20.36 -7.29 -37.05
C ASP A 54 19.03 -7.33 -37.81
N GLY A 55 19.09 -7.03 -39.11
CA GLY A 55 17.92 -6.79 -39.96
C GLY A 55 17.14 -5.51 -39.63
N GLN A 56 17.68 -4.63 -38.76
CA GLN A 56 17.01 -3.41 -38.28
C GLN A 56 15.56 -3.68 -37.83
N ARG A 57 15.40 -4.69 -36.96
CA ARG A 57 14.08 -5.20 -36.56
C ARG A 57 13.55 -4.48 -35.32
N ILE A 58 12.24 -4.20 -35.35
CA ILE A 58 11.46 -3.73 -34.21
C ILE A 58 10.54 -4.89 -33.85
N ILE A 59 10.82 -5.54 -32.71
CA ILE A 59 10.21 -6.82 -32.35
C ILE A 59 9.31 -6.59 -31.14
N SER A 60 8.07 -7.05 -31.20
CA SER A 60 7.14 -6.86 -30.08
C SER A 60 7.59 -7.67 -28.86
N PHE A 61 7.32 -7.17 -27.65
CA PHE A 61 7.81 -7.78 -26.41
C PHE A 61 7.41 -9.25 -26.25
N ASN A 62 6.22 -9.60 -26.73
CA ASN A 62 5.63 -10.93 -26.68
C ASN A 62 5.69 -11.69 -28.03
N GLU A 63 6.44 -11.18 -29.01
CA GLU A 63 6.59 -11.84 -30.32
C GLU A 63 7.48 -13.08 -30.20
N VAL A 64 7.12 -14.16 -30.89
CA VAL A 64 7.96 -15.38 -30.95
C VAL A 64 9.07 -15.16 -31.96
N ILE A 65 10.32 -15.32 -31.51
CA ILE A 65 11.51 -15.17 -32.35
C ILE A 65 12.14 -16.54 -32.59
N ASN A 66 12.43 -16.84 -33.86
CA ASN A 66 13.30 -17.96 -34.24
C ASN A 66 14.77 -17.61 -33.98
N TYR A 67 15.61 -18.64 -33.80
CA TYR A 67 17.05 -18.44 -33.62
C TYR A 67 17.66 -17.64 -34.78
N TYR A 68 18.54 -16.70 -34.43
CA TYR A 68 19.42 -16.02 -35.37
C TYR A 68 20.75 -15.67 -34.67
N PRO A 69 21.88 -15.71 -35.39
CA PRO A 69 23.19 -15.49 -34.79
C PRO A 69 23.36 -14.06 -34.26
N VAL A 70 24.32 -13.88 -33.35
CA VAL A 70 24.74 -12.54 -32.92
C VAL A 70 25.63 -11.95 -34.01
N SER A 71 25.29 -10.75 -34.51
CA SER A 71 26.16 -10.04 -35.43
C SER A 71 27.43 -9.58 -34.71
N GLU A 72 28.60 -9.96 -35.24
CA GLU A 72 29.91 -9.54 -34.75
C GLU A 72 30.37 -8.21 -35.37
N LYS A 73 29.69 -7.77 -36.43
CA LYS A 73 30.03 -6.53 -37.13
C LYS A 73 29.77 -5.31 -36.25
N ARG A 74 30.74 -4.39 -36.19
CA ARG A 74 30.53 -3.07 -35.57
C ARG A 74 29.52 -2.27 -36.38
N ILE A 75 28.54 -1.70 -35.67
CA ILE A 75 27.47 -0.90 -36.28
C ILE A 75 28.02 0.46 -36.72
N THR A 76 27.84 0.80 -37.99
CA THR A 76 28.32 2.07 -38.57
C THR A 76 27.41 3.24 -38.19
N ALA A 77 27.88 4.49 -38.40
CA ALA A 77 27.06 5.67 -38.15
C ALA A 77 25.82 5.71 -39.06
N ASP A 78 25.97 5.33 -40.33
CA ASP A 78 24.88 5.29 -41.30
C ASP A 78 23.84 4.23 -40.95
N GLU A 79 24.26 3.06 -40.46
CA GLU A 79 23.35 2.02 -39.97
C GLU A 79 22.53 2.52 -38.76
N LYS A 80 23.13 3.30 -37.86
CA LYS A 80 22.43 3.92 -36.71
C LYS A 80 21.37 4.93 -37.17
N ASN A 81 21.71 5.80 -38.12
CA ASN A 81 20.79 6.80 -38.65
C ASN A 81 19.64 6.16 -39.43
N THR A 82 19.95 5.17 -40.28
CA THR A 82 18.95 4.41 -41.04
C THR A 82 17.97 3.72 -40.12
N PHE A 83 18.47 3.08 -39.05
CA PHE A 83 17.59 2.40 -38.10
C PHE A 83 16.75 3.38 -37.28
N ALA A 84 17.31 4.53 -36.88
CA ALA A 84 16.56 5.58 -36.19
C ALA A 84 15.39 6.11 -37.04
N LEU A 85 15.59 6.31 -38.34
CA LEU A 85 14.51 6.68 -39.27
C LEU A 85 13.43 5.59 -39.37
N LYS A 86 13.83 4.31 -39.42
CA LYS A 86 12.88 3.19 -39.42
C LYS A 86 12.07 3.12 -38.12
N ILE A 87 12.68 3.44 -36.98
CA ILE A 87 11.97 3.53 -35.70
C ILE A 87 11.00 4.71 -35.71
N LEU A 88 11.40 5.87 -36.26
CA LEU A 88 10.50 7.01 -36.42
C LEU A 88 9.28 6.65 -37.30
N ASP A 89 9.49 6.03 -38.46
CA ASP A 89 8.41 5.57 -39.34
C ASP A 89 7.43 4.66 -38.59
N PHE A 90 7.95 3.72 -37.80
CA PHE A 90 7.13 2.87 -36.94
C PHE A 90 6.30 3.67 -35.92
N LEU A 91 6.89 4.69 -35.26
CA LEU A 91 6.21 5.54 -34.29
C LEU A 91 5.15 6.45 -34.93
N LEU A 92 5.32 6.85 -36.19
CA LEU A 92 4.36 7.67 -36.93
C LEU A 92 3.09 6.90 -37.32
N ARG A 93 3.09 5.56 -37.27
CA ARG A 93 1.90 4.72 -37.53
C ARG A 93 0.84 4.81 -36.43
N PHE A 94 1.17 5.36 -35.28
CA PHE A 94 0.22 5.50 -34.18
C PHE A 94 -0.69 6.71 -34.39
N LYS A 95 -2.01 6.52 -34.28
CA LYS A 95 -3.04 7.57 -34.47
C LYS A 95 -2.80 8.82 -33.62
N GLU A 96 -2.32 8.63 -32.39
CA GLU A 96 -1.92 9.70 -31.49
C GLU A 96 -0.43 9.56 -31.17
N LYS A 97 0.31 10.68 -31.10
CA LYS A 97 1.73 10.68 -30.74
C LYS A 97 1.93 10.09 -29.34
N PRO A 98 2.53 8.88 -29.21
CA PRO A 98 2.81 8.29 -27.91
C PRO A 98 3.93 9.01 -27.17
N PHE A 99 3.96 8.84 -25.85
CA PHE A 99 5.12 9.16 -25.03
C PHE A 99 6.14 8.02 -25.12
N ILE A 100 7.39 8.32 -25.46
CA ILE A 100 8.42 7.30 -25.70
C ILE A 100 9.32 7.10 -24.48
N GLU A 101 9.37 5.88 -23.95
CA GLU A 101 10.29 5.46 -22.89
C GLU A 101 11.49 4.75 -23.52
N LEU A 102 12.65 5.40 -23.52
CA LEU A 102 13.88 4.89 -24.11
C LEU A 102 14.71 4.11 -23.07
N HIS A 103 14.75 2.79 -23.24
CA HIS A 103 15.58 1.85 -22.49
C HIS A 103 16.73 1.32 -23.36
N THR A 104 17.43 2.24 -24.03
CA THR A 104 18.40 1.93 -25.08
C THR A 104 19.82 2.42 -24.77
N GLY A 105 20.80 1.91 -25.52
CA GLY A 105 22.18 2.41 -25.51
C GLY A 105 22.33 3.70 -26.32
N LYS A 106 23.52 4.32 -26.23
CA LYS A 106 23.85 5.54 -27.00
C LYS A 106 23.77 5.33 -28.51
N ASP A 107 24.01 4.11 -28.98
CA ASP A 107 23.98 3.76 -30.40
C ASP A 107 22.60 3.96 -31.06
N ILE A 108 21.52 3.91 -30.29
CA ILE A 108 20.15 4.16 -30.77
C ILE A 108 19.66 5.52 -30.31
N SER A 109 19.81 5.80 -29.01
CA SER A 109 19.22 6.99 -28.38
C SER A 109 19.71 8.30 -28.99
N VAL A 110 20.98 8.44 -29.35
CA VAL A 110 21.52 9.72 -29.87
C VAL A 110 20.87 10.13 -31.19
N SER A 111 20.82 9.23 -32.18
CA SER A 111 20.21 9.53 -33.48
C SER A 111 18.68 9.64 -33.37
N LEU A 112 18.06 8.78 -32.55
CA LEU A 112 16.61 8.79 -32.39
C LEU A 112 16.09 10.04 -31.66
N CYS A 113 16.77 10.53 -30.62
CA CYS A 113 16.29 11.69 -29.85
C CYS A 113 16.18 12.95 -30.71
N LYS A 114 17.15 13.20 -31.61
CA LYS A 114 17.08 14.32 -32.56
C LYS A 114 15.81 14.25 -33.42
N LEU A 115 15.50 13.08 -33.95
CA LEU A 115 14.29 12.85 -34.74
C LEU A 115 13.02 13.01 -33.89
N LEU A 116 13.03 12.54 -32.63
CA LEU A 116 11.89 12.70 -31.74
C LEU A 116 11.63 14.18 -31.42
N ASP A 117 12.67 14.98 -31.21
CA ASP A 117 12.57 16.42 -30.99
C ASP A 117 12.01 17.13 -32.24
N GLU A 118 12.58 16.86 -33.42
CA GLU A 118 12.15 17.45 -34.69
C GLU A 118 10.67 17.16 -35.02
N TYR A 119 10.20 15.94 -34.72
CA TYR A 119 8.83 15.53 -34.98
C TYR A 119 7.90 15.74 -33.78
N GLY A 120 8.37 16.35 -32.69
CA GLY A 120 7.58 16.75 -31.54
C GLY A 120 7.02 15.58 -30.71
N PHE A 121 7.78 14.50 -30.55
CA PHE A 121 7.47 13.41 -29.62
C PHE A 121 8.00 13.73 -28.22
N SER A 122 7.17 13.55 -27.19
CA SER A 122 7.67 13.56 -25.81
C SER A 122 8.35 12.24 -25.48
N TYR A 123 9.54 12.29 -24.89
CA TYR A 123 10.28 11.09 -24.52
C TYR A 123 11.01 11.21 -23.18
N LYS A 124 11.45 10.07 -22.65
CA LYS A 124 12.33 9.98 -21.49
C LYS A 124 13.37 8.88 -21.68
N ILE A 125 14.63 9.23 -21.45
CA ILE A 125 15.74 8.27 -21.44
C ILE A 125 15.92 7.73 -20.03
N TYR A 126 15.94 6.40 -19.90
CA TYR A 126 16.14 5.73 -18.62
C TYR A 126 17.61 5.35 -18.42
N ALA A 127 18.12 5.65 -17.21
CA ALA A 127 19.52 5.43 -16.84
C ALA A 127 20.52 6.08 -17.82
N GLU A 128 20.18 7.28 -18.32
CA GLU A 128 21.08 8.11 -19.10
C GLU A 128 22.32 8.48 -18.27
N SER A 129 23.49 8.48 -18.89
CA SER A 129 24.78 8.79 -18.24
C SER A 129 25.18 7.88 -17.08
N VAL A 130 24.45 6.77 -16.85
CA VAL A 130 24.82 5.74 -15.87
C VAL A 130 25.72 4.69 -16.53
N PRO A 131 26.88 4.36 -15.94
CA PRO A 131 27.75 3.30 -16.44
C PRO A 131 27.00 1.97 -16.55
N LEU A 132 27.29 1.17 -17.58
CA LEU A 132 26.58 -0.07 -17.89
C LEU A 132 26.43 -1.00 -16.68
N GLY A 133 27.50 -1.18 -15.89
CA GLY A 133 27.49 -2.02 -14.69
C GLY A 133 26.61 -1.52 -13.54
N LYS A 134 26.27 -0.22 -13.49
CA LYS A 134 25.39 0.38 -12.48
C LYS A 134 23.94 0.53 -12.94
N LYS A 135 23.67 0.39 -14.23
CA LYS A 135 22.30 0.47 -14.76
C LYS A 135 21.33 -0.51 -14.10
N PRO A 136 21.67 -1.79 -13.83
CA PRO A 136 20.78 -2.70 -13.12
C PRO A 136 20.21 -2.15 -11.82
N GLY A 137 21.04 -1.49 -10.99
CA GLY A 137 20.61 -0.90 -9.72
C GLY A 137 19.56 0.21 -9.88
N VAL A 138 19.67 1.04 -10.94
CA VAL A 138 18.65 2.06 -11.24
C VAL A 138 17.28 1.43 -11.52
N TYR A 139 17.26 0.29 -12.20
CA TYR A 139 16.01 -0.42 -12.47
C TYR A 139 15.50 -1.17 -11.24
N GLU A 140 16.38 -1.64 -10.35
CA GLU A 140 15.97 -2.18 -9.04
C GLU A 140 15.23 -1.13 -8.22
N ASP A 141 15.77 0.09 -8.13
CA ASP A 141 15.10 1.20 -7.44
C ASP A 141 13.73 1.54 -8.07
N LEU A 142 13.64 1.46 -9.40
CA LEU A 142 12.38 1.70 -10.12
C LEU A 142 11.35 0.59 -9.87
N ILE A 143 11.79 -0.67 -9.87
CA ILE A 143 10.94 -1.82 -9.54
C ILE A 143 10.44 -1.71 -8.10
N GLU A 144 11.33 -1.39 -7.16
CA GLU A 144 10.98 -1.21 -5.76
C GLU A 144 9.95 -0.07 -5.58
N LYS A 145 10.11 1.03 -6.30
CA LYS A 145 9.11 2.13 -6.31
C LYS A 145 7.75 1.68 -6.82
N GLU A 146 7.69 0.88 -7.88
CA GLU A 146 6.41 0.35 -8.37
C GLU A 146 5.80 -0.65 -7.37
N ASP A 147 6.60 -1.49 -6.73
CA ASP A 147 6.18 -2.36 -5.63
C ASP A 147 5.59 -1.57 -4.46
N GLN A 148 6.26 -0.49 -4.03
CA GLN A 148 5.77 0.39 -2.97
C GLN A 148 4.45 1.06 -3.35
N LYS A 149 4.28 1.49 -4.61
CA LYS A 149 3.01 2.04 -5.10
C LYS A 149 1.88 1.01 -5.08
N LEU A 150 2.15 -0.23 -5.51
CA LEU A 150 1.17 -1.32 -5.48
C LEU A 150 0.77 -1.64 -4.04
N ARG A 151 1.73 -1.82 -3.13
CA ARG A 151 1.48 -2.02 -1.70
C ARG A 151 0.66 -0.88 -1.10
N ALA A 152 1.00 0.37 -1.42
CA ALA A 152 0.23 1.53 -0.93
C ALA A 152 -1.22 1.53 -1.44
N LYS A 153 -1.45 1.14 -2.71
CA LYS A 153 -2.81 0.99 -3.26
C LYS A 153 -3.57 -0.15 -2.57
N GLU A 154 -2.92 -1.27 -2.29
CA GLU A 154 -3.51 -2.40 -1.56
C GLU A 154 -3.86 -2.04 -0.13
N ILE A 155 -2.97 -1.37 0.60
CA ILE A 155 -3.23 -0.86 1.95
C ILE A 155 -4.42 0.09 1.94
N LYS A 156 -4.46 1.03 0.97
CA LYS A 156 -5.61 1.95 0.82
C LYS A 156 -6.91 1.19 0.55
N ARG A 157 -6.89 0.19 -0.34
CA ARG A 157 -8.06 -0.66 -0.62
C ARG A 157 -8.49 -1.45 0.62
N GLY A 158 -7.55 -2.04 1.36
CA GLY A 158 -7.79 -2.76 2.61
C GLY A 158 -8.44 -1.86 3.65
N ARG A 159 -7.90 -0.65 3.85
CA ARG A 159 -8.45 0.37 4.74
C ARG A 159 -9.89 0.73 4.37
N LEU A 160 -10.19 0.94 3.08
CA LEU A 160 -11.55 1.23 2.61
C LEU A 160 -12.52 0.06 2.85
N ARG A 161 -12.09 -1.19 2.63
CA ARG A 161 -12.90 -2.37 2.95
C ARG A 161 -13.21 -2.45 4.44
N LEU A 162 -12.23 -2.14 5.28
CA LEU A 162 -12.37 -2.13 6.74
C LEU A 162 -13.32 -1.03 7.21
N VAL A 163 -13.27 0.16 6.60
CA VAL A 163 -14.26 1.23 6.89
C VAL A 163 -15.66 0.77 6.52
N ASN A 164 -15.82 0.12 5.37
CA ASN A 164 -17.12 -0.36 4.90
C ASN A 164 -17.73 -1.43 5.84
N SER A 165 -16.90 -2.27 6.46
CA SER A 165 -17.40 -3.28 7.42
C SER A 165 -17.86 -2.70 8.76
N LEU A 166 -17.74 -1.38 8.97
CA LEU A 166 -18.15 -0.68 10.20
C LEU A 166 -19.43 0.14 10.07
N GLU A 167 -20.22 -0.02 9.00
CA GLU A 167 -21.37 0.84 8.68
C GLU A 167 -22.48 0.84 9.74
N TYR A 168 -23.02 -0.34 10.09
CA TYR A 168 -24.16 -0.49 11.02
C TYR A 168 -23.73 -0.74 12.47
N GLN A 169 -22.43 -0.90 12.71
CA GLN A 169 -21.81 -0.96 14.04
C GLN A 169 -22.39 -2.04 14.98
N THR A 170 -22.82 -3.16 14.41
CA THR A 170 -23.42 -4.28 15.16
C THR A 170 -22.36 -5.29 15.66
N PRO A 171 -22.67 -6.12 16.68
CA PRO A 171 -21.78 -7.19 17.11
C PRO A 171 -21.39 -8.19 16.00
N ALA A 172 -22.29 -8.46 15.06
CA ALA A 172 -22.02 -9.32 13.92
C ALA A 172 -21.02 -8.68 12.95
N GLN A 173 -21.16 -7.38 12.69
CA GLN A 173 -20.20 -6.64 11.87
C GLN A 173 -18.84 -6.49 12.56
N ALA A 174 -18.82 -6.33 13.89
CA ALA A 174 -17.57 -6.31 14.66
C ALA A 174 -16.73 -7.56 14.40
N GLU A 175 -17.36 -8.74 14.30
CA GLU A 175 -16.66 -9.98 13.96
C GLU A 175 -16.05 -9.96 12.55
N ILE A 176 -16.80 -9.47 11.56
CA ILE A 176 -16.32 -9.33 10.18
C ILE A 176 -15.12 -8.38 10.14
N ALA A 177 -15.22 -7.22 10.81
CA ALA A 177 -14.16 -6.23 10.88
C ALA A 177 -12.90 -6.78 11.57
N ILE A 178 -13.05 -7.54 12.66
CA ILE A 178 -11.93 -8.20 13.35
C ILE A 178 -11.23 -9.19 12.41
N LYS A 179 -11.97 -10.06 11.71
CA LYS A 179 -11.38 -11.02 10.76
C LYS A 179 -10.62 -10.33 9.62
N GLN A 180 -11.18 -9.25 9.09
CA GLN A 180 -10.53 -8.44 8.06
C GLN A 180 -9.25 -7.77 8.56
N TYR A 181 -9.25 -7.27 9.81
CA TYR A 181 -8.08 -6.69 10.46
C TYR A 181 -6.97 -7.74 10.69
N GLU A 182 -7.32 -8.93 11.19
CA GLU A 182 -6.36 -10.01 11.50
C GLU A 182 -5.63 -10.53 10.27
N THR A 183 -6.17 -10.31 9.07
CA THR A 183 -5.50 -10.68 7.81
C THR A 183 -4.19 -9.91 7.62
N ASN A 184 -4.09 -8.67 8.11
CA ASN A 184 -2.87 -7.88 8.02
C ASN A 184 -2.83 -6.79 9.12
N PRO A 185 -2.47 -7.13 10.36
CA PRO A 185 -2.47 -6.16 11.47
C PRO A 185 -1.31 -5.15 11.38
N ALA A 186 -0.17 -5.54 10.79
CA ALA A 186 1.07 -4.77 10.79
C ALA A 186 1.03 -3.47 9.95
N ILE A 187 0.01 -3.32 9.08
CA ILE A 187 -0.15 -2.12 8.25
C ILE A 187 -0.88 -0.98 8.96
N TYR A 188 -1.45 -1.24 10.14
CA TYR A 188 -2.26 -0.27 10.88
C TYR A 188 -1.47 0.38 12.02
N GLU A 189 -1.87 1.59 12.36
CA GLU A 189 -1.23 2.37 13.41
C GLU A 189 -1.59 1.83 14.81
N PRO A 190 -0.74 2.06 15.83
CA PRO A 190 -0.96 1.53 17.18
C PRO A 190 -2.33 1.87 17.79
N GLU A 191 -2.90 3.04 17.48
CA GLU A 191 -4.22 3.47 17.95
C GLU A 191 -5.36 2.63 17.35
N VAL A 192 -5.23 2.24 16.08
CA VAL A 192 -6.16 1.35 15.38
C VAL A 192 -6.06 -0.05 15.98
N VAL A 193 -4.83 -0.54 16.18
CA VAL A 193 -4.54 -1.84 16.82
C VAL A 193 -5.18 -1.92 18.20
N SER A 194 -4.96 -0.91 19.05
CA SER A 194 -5.54 -0.85 20.40
C SER A 194 -7.08 -0.87 20.37
N SER A 195 -7.69 -0.16 19.42
CA SER A 195 -9.15 -0.15 19.28
C SER A 195 -9.71 -1.50 18.83
N PHE A 196 -9.00 -2.25 17.98
CA PHE A 196 -9.40 -3.61 17.62
C PHE A 196 -9.26 -4.59 18.78
N GLU A 197 -8.25 -4.46 19.62
CA GLU A 197 -8.11 -5.29 20.82
C GLU A 197 -9.23 -4.99 21.84
N GLU A 198 -9.62 -3.71 22.02
CA GLU A 198 -10.80 -3.36 22.82
C GLU A 198 -12.08 -3.98 22.22
N LEU A 199 -12.24 -3.94 20.90
CA LEU A 199 -13.40 -4.52 20.20
C LEU A 199 -13.49 -6.04 20.39
N LYS A 200 -12.36 -6.76 20.32
CA LYS A 200 -12.29 -8.21 20.59
C LYS A 200 -12.73 -8.53 22.01
N ALA A 201 -12.25 -7.77 23.00
CA ALA A 201 -12.61 -7.96 24.39
C ALA A 201 -14.11 -7.76 24.62
N TYR A 202 -14.71 -6.70 24.06
CA TYR A 202 -16.13 -6.43 24.19
C TYR A 202 -17.02 -7.39 23.40
N ARG A 203 -16.56 -7.92 22.26
CA ARG A 203 -17.24 -9.03 21.56
C ARG A 203 -17.33 -10.28 22.45
N LYS A 204 -16.23 -10.68 23.09
CA LYS A 204 -16.23 -11.83 24.02
C LYS A 204 -17.16 -11.57 25.21
N LYS A 205 -17.16 -10.34 25.73
CA LYS A 205 -18.05 -9.90 26.81
C LYS A 205 -19.53 -9.97 26.40
N HIS A 206 -19.87 -9.51 25.19
CA HIS A 206 -21.22 -9.59 24.62
C HIS A 206 -21.68 -11.05 24.51
N TYR A 207 -20.85 -11.93 23.94
CA TYR A 207 -21.19 -13.35 23.81
C TYR A 207 -21.52 -14.00 25.17
N ASN A 208 -20.66 -13.79 26.17
CA ASN A 208 -20.87 -14.35 27.52
C ASN A 208 -22.15 -13.78 28.16
N ARG A 209 -22.36 -12.47 28.08
CA ARG A 209 -23.58 -11.82 28.62
C ARG A 209 -24.85 -12.30 27.91
N SER A 210 -24.80 -12.51 26.60
CA SER A 210 -25.93 -13.05 25.82
C SER A 210 -26.22 -14.51 26.15
N LYS A 211 -25.21 -15.28 26.55
CA LYS A 211 -25.40 -16.64 27.09
C LYS A 211 -26.07 -16.60 28.47
N ASP A 212 -25.61 -15.73 29.36
CA ASP A 212 -26.17 -15.57 30.70
C ASP A 212 -27.63 -15.05 30.65
N MET A 213 -27.92 -14.10 29.75
CA MET A 213 -29.26 -13.59 29.50
C MET A 213 -30.20 -14.70 29.04
N ARG A 214 -29.78 -15.52 28.06
CA ARG A 214 -30.59 -16.66 27.59
C ARG A 214 -30.84 -17.69 28.69
N LYS A 215 -29.83 -17.95 29.53
CA LYS A 215 -30.00 -18.84 30.69
C LYS A 215 -31.04 -18.28 31.66
N ALA A 216 -30.96 -16.99 31.99
CA ALA A 216 -31.92 -16.32 32.87
C ALA A 216 -33.35 -16.31 32.28
N LEU A 217 -33.47 -16.10 30.96
CA LEU A 217 -34.76 -16.19 30.26
C LEU A 217 -35.36 -17.59 30.39
N ASN A 218 -34.60 -18.64 30.09
CA ASN A 218 -35.08 -20.02 30.21
C ASN A 218 -35.48 -20.37 31.66
N GLU A 219 -34.73 -19.88 32.66
CA GLU A 219 -35.05 -20.09 34.08
C GLU A 219 -36.33 -19.38 34.51
N PHE A 220 -36.62 -18.21 33.92
CA PHE A 220 -37.86 -17.46 34.10
C PHE A 220 -39.03 -18.17 33.42
N GLU A 221 -38.92 -18.49 32.13
CA GLU A 221 -39.97 -19.19 31.35
C GLU A 221 -40.34 -20.53 32.01
N TYR A 222 -39.34 -21.28 32.49
CA TYR A 222 -39.58 -22.52 33.23
C TYR A 222 -40.34 -22.30 34.55
N ALA A 223 -40.06 -21.21 35.28
CA ALA A 223 -40.79 -20.89 36.50
C ALA A 223 -42.24 -20.49 36.20
N LEU A 224 -42.43 -19.64 35.18
CA LEU A 224 -43.72 -19.15 34.75
C LEU A 224 -44.65 -20.30 34.32
N ASN A 225 -44.14 -21.23 33.51
CA ASN A 225 -44.90 -22.38 33.00
C ASN A 225 -45.26 -23.42 34.05
N LEU A 226 -44.58 -23.43 35.20
CA LEU A 226 -44.91 -24.31 36.32
C LEU A 226 -45.95 -23.72 37.27
N HIS A 227 -46.19 -22.41 37.19
CA HIS A 227 -47.12 -21.72 38.07
C HIS A 227 -48.54 -21.79 37.50
N ILE A 228 -49.52 -22.20 38.33
CA ILE A 228 -50.91 -22.46 37.90
C ILE A 228 -51.55 -21.22 37.26
N ASP A 229 -51.31 -20.04 37.85
CA ASP A 229 -51.83 -18.75 37.34
C ASP A 229 -50.80 -17.96 36.50
N GLY A 230 -49.85 -18.63 35.84
CA GLY A 230 -48.73 -17.97 35.14
C GLY A 230 -49.14 -16.97 34.04
N GLU A 231 -50.29 -17.18 33.41
CA GLU A 231 -50.81 -16.30 32.34
C GLU A 231 -51.08 -14.87 32.83
N GLU A 232 -51.58 -14.72 34.06
CA GLU A 232 -51.87 -13.40 34.65
C GLU A 232 -50.59 -12.56 34.83
N LEU A 233 -49.51 -13.20 35.27
CA LEU A 233 -48.21 -12.54 35.39
C LEU A 233 -47.62 -12.22 34.01
N GLN A 234 -47.86 -13.06 33.01
CA GLN A 234 -47.38 -12.86 31.66
C GLN A 234 -47.98 -11.61 31.01
N GLU A 235 -49.28 -11.37 31.18
CA GLU A 235 -49.96 -10.16 30.70
C GLU A 235 -49.34 -8.90 31.32
N PHE A 236 -49.17 -8.88 32.64
CA PHE A 236 -48.52 -7.76 33.35
C PHE A 236 -47.09 -7.51 32.86
N ILE A 237 -46.32 -8.57 32.66
CA ILE A 237 -44.93 -8.49 32.19
C ILE A 237 -44.86 -7.98 30.74
N GLN A 238 -45.79 -8.39 29.86
CA GLN A 238 -45.83 -7.94 28.47
C GLN A 238 -46.20 -6.46 28.32
N GLU A 239 -47.03 -5.91 29.22
CA GLU A 239 -47.29 -4.47 29.33
C GLU A 239 -46.02 -3.69 29.72
N THR A 240 -45.00 -4.38 30.26
CA THR A 240 -43.83 -3.75 30.89
C THR A 240 -42.54 -3.95 30.09
N GLU A 241 -42.18 -2.97 29.24
CA GLU A 241 -40.99 -3.08 28.38
C GLU A 241 -39.65 -3.05 29.12
N THR A 242 -39.55 -2.29 30.23
CA THR A 242 -38.31 -2.01 30.96
C THR A 242 -38.35 -2.49 32.41
N LEU A 243 -37.18 -2.72 33.03
CA LEU A 243 -37.09 -3.10 34.45
C LEU A 243 -37.71 -2.02 35.35
N GLN A 244 -37.44 -0.73 35.07
CA GLN A 244 -38.02 0.38 35.81
C GLN A 244 -39.53 0.48 35.60
N GLY A 245 -40.03 0.01 34.45
CA GLY A 245 -41.45 -0.08 34.15
C GLY A 245 -42.21 -0.92 35.18
N LEU A 246 -41.58 -1.96 35.74
CA LEU A 246 -42.22 -2.86 36.72
C LEU A 246 -42.67 -2.11 37.97
N TYR A 247 -41.96 -1.04 38.33
CA TYR A 247 -42.21 -0.28 39.55
C TYR A 247 -43.02 1.00 39.30
N LYS A 248 -43.58 1.20 38.09
CA LYS A 248 -44.38 2.41 37.78
C LYS A 248 -45.73 2.43 38.49
N GLU A 249 -46.33 1.26 38.71
CA GLU A 249 -47.64 1.11 39.35
C GLU A 249 -47.50 0.29 40.63
N ASP A 250 -47.20 0.97 41.74
CA ASP A 250 -46.81 0.37 43.02
C ASP A 250 -47.82 -0.68 43.51
N SER A 251 -49.12 -0.40 43.39
CA SER A 251 -50.20 -1.32 43.80
C SER A 251 -50.27 -2.60 42.96
N ARG A 252 -50.00 -2.52 41.65
CA ARG A 252 -49.98 -3.69 40.75
C ARG A 252 -48.72 -4.52 40.97
N TYR A 253 -47.57 -3.85 41.11
CA TYR A 253 -46.32 -4.52 41.46
C TYR A 253 -46.44 -5.29 42.78
N GLU A 254 -46.96 -4.67 43.84
CA GLU A 254 -47.14 -5.34 45.14
C GLU A 254 -48.05 -6.56 45.06
N TYR A 255 -49.12 -6.49 44.25
CA TYR A 255 -50.00 -7.64 44.00
C TYR A 255 -49.24 -8.81 43.37
N PHE A 256 -48.54 -8.56 42.25
CA PHE A 256 -47.76 -9.59 41.56
C PHE A 256 -46.57 -10.08 42.40
N ASN A 257 -45.95 -9.21 43.20
CA ASN A 257 -44.85 -9.58 44.08
C ASN A 257 -45.32 -10.50 45.21
N LYS A 258 -46.51 -10.26 45.79
CA LYS A 258 -47.08 -11.17 46.80
C LYS A 258 -47.46 -12.52 46.21
N LYS A 259 -48.04 -12.55 45.00
CA LYS A 259 -48.58 -13.76 44.37
C LYS A 259 -47.52 -14.59 43.62
N PHE A 260 -46.54 -13.94 42.99
CA PHE A 260 -45.56 -14.56 42.09
C PHE A 260 -44.11 -14.15 42.38
N ASN A 261 -43.75 -13.94 43.66
CA ASN A 261 -42.43 -13.44 44.09
C ASN A 261 -41.24 -14.11 43.36
N LYS A 262 -41.28 -15.44 43.24
CA LYS A 262 -40.19 -16.24 42.66
C LYS A 262 -40.04 -16.01 41.15
N GLU A 263 -41.15 -15.99 40.43
CA GLU A 263 -41.22 -15.77 38.99
C GLU A 263 -40.83 -14.33 38.66
N LEU A 264 -41.35 -13.38 39.44
CA LEU A 264 -41.04 -11.95 39.30
C LEU A 264 -39.56 -11.67 39.56
N SER A 265 -38.98 -12.25 40.62
CA SER A 265 -37.53 -12.16 40.90
C SER A 265 -36.67 -12.69 39.75
N LYS A 266 -37.11 -13.79 39.10
CA LYS A 266 -36.42 -14.34 37.92
C LYS A 266 -36.57 -13.45 36.69
N TYR A 267 -37.73 -12.83 36.49
CA TYR A 267 -37.94 -11.85 35.44
C TYR A 267 -37.06 -10.60 35.61
N GLU A 268 -37.02 -10.05 36.83
CA GLU A 268 -36.14 -8.92 37.18
C GLU A 268 -34.67 -9.28 36.89
N TYR A 269 -34.23 -10.47 37.31
CA TYR A 269 -32.89 -10.97 37.03
C TYR A 269 -32.62 -11.09 35.52
N TYR A 270 -33.55 -11.63 34.74
CA TYR A 270 -33.47 -11.68 33.29
C TYR A 270 -33.31 -10.28 32.68
N LYS A 271 -34.15 -9.31 33.08
CA LYS A 271 -34.07 -7.92 32.60
C LYS A 271 -32.75 -7.24 32.95
N ILE A 272 -32.19 -7.52 34.15
CA ILE A 272 -30.85 -7.06 34.51
C ILE A 272 -29.78 -7.63 33.55
N LYS A 273 -29.86 -8.93 33.22
CA LYS A 273 -28.93 -9.55 32.26
C LYS A 273 -29.10 -9.00 30.85
N GLN A 274 -30.34 -8.75 30.41
CA GLN A 274 -30.64 -8.08 29.14
C GLN A 274 -29.98 -6.70 29.10
N GLY A 275 -30.07 -5.92 30.17
CA GLY A 275 -29.38 -4.62 30.30
C GLY A 275 -27.86 -4.73 30.15
N TYR A 276 -27.23 -5.79 30.65
CA TYR A 276 -25.79 -6.00 30.43
C TYR A 276 -25.45 -6.29 28.97
N VAL A 277 -26.31 -7.01 28.23
CA VAL A 277 -26.14 -7.26 26.79
C VAL A 277 -26.21 -5.94 26.03
N VAL A 278 -27.27 -5.14 26.24
CA VAL A 278 -27.46 -3.83 25.61
C VAL A 278 -26.28 -2.90 25.88
N ASN A 279 -25.77 -2.86 27.12
CA ASN A 279 -24.58 -2.07 27.45
C ASN A 279 -23.34 -2.54 26.67
N ALA A 280 -23.15 -3.85 26.50
CA ALA A 280 -22.04 -4.36 25.70
C ALA A 280 -22.18 -3.98 24.20
N GLU A 281 -23.40 -4.02 23.66
CA GLU A 281 -23.70 -3.60 22.29
C GLU A 281 -23.41 -2.12 22.08
N TYR A 282 -23.86 -1.26 23.00
CA TYR A 282 -23.56 0.17 22.96
C TYR A 282 -22.05 0.45 22.98
N ARG A 283 -21.29 -0.34 23.76
CA ARG A 283 -19.84 -0.18 23.81
C ARG A 283 -19.16 -0.65 22.53
N ILE A 284 -19.61 -1.76 21.94
CA ILE A 284 -19.16 -2.21 20.60
C ILE A 284 -19.41 -1.12 19.57
N HIS A 285 -20.62 -0.55 19.55
CA HIS A 285 -20.99 0.56 18.65
C HIS A 285 -20.03 1.73 18.81
N THR A 286 -19.79 2.18 20.04
CA THR A 286 -18.86 3.28 20.34
C THR A 286 -17.44 3.02 19.83
N ILE A 287 -16.92 1.80 20.03
CA ILE A 287 -15.58 1.42 19.57
C ILE A 287 -15.53 1.39 18.02
N MET A 288 -16.54 0.83 17.37
CA MET A 288 -16.63 0.77 15.91
C MET A 288 -16.75 2.18 15.29
N HIS A 289 -17.51 3.08 15.91
CA HIS A 289 -17.56 4.48 15.50
C HIS A 289 -16.18 5.13 15.60
N ARG A 290 -15.47 4.97 16.73
CA ARG A 290 -14.11 5.48 16.90
C ARG A 290 -13.14 4.91 15.86
N LEU A 291 -13.23 3.60 15.58
CA LEU A 291 -12.46 2.93 14.54
C LEU A 291 -12.73 3.54 13.16
N SER A 292 -13.99 3.79 12.82
CA SER A 292 -14.35 4.41 11.53
C SER A 292 -13.67 5.77 11.35
N ILE A 293 -13.64 6.59 12.40
CA ILE A 293 -12.96 7.90 12.41
C ILE A 293 -11.45 7.72 12.23
N LEU A 294 -10.81 6.84 13.01
CA LEU A 294 -9.37 6.59 12.91
C LEU A 294 -8.99 6.07 11.52
N LEU A 295 -9.82 5.21 10.93
CA LEU A 295 -9.63 4.66 9.60
C LEU A 295 -9.98 5.65 8.48
N LEU A 296 -10.71 6.74 8.73
CA LEU A 296 -10.95 7.80 7.76
C LEU A 296 -9.95 8.95 7.88
N LYS A 297 -9.38 9.18 9.07
CA LYS A 297 -8.42 10.24 9.32
C LYS A 297 -7.20 10.05 8.41
N LYS A 298 -6.99 10.99 7.48
CA LYS A 298 -5.79 11.02 6.63
C LYS A 298 -4.57 11.29 7.51
N ASN A 299 -4.02 10.26 8.13
CA ASN A 299 -2.67 10.36 8.62
C ASN A 299 -1.80 10.38 7.38
N ALA A 300 -1.21 11.54 7.11
CA ALA A 300 -0.13 11.69 6.18
C ALA A 300 0.97 10.75 6.67
N THR A 301 0.95 9.50 6.19
CA THR A 301 2.01 8.56 6.44
C THR A 301 3.28 9.27 6.03
N LYS A 302 4.17 9.50 7.02
CA LYS A 302 5.54 9.95 6.82
C LYS A 302 6.26 8.90 5.98
N THR A 303 5.94 8.87 4.70
CA THR A 303 6.70 8.15 3.69
C THR A 303 8.03 8.88 3.64
N LYS A 304 9.08 8.26 4.20
CA LYS A 304 10.45 8.77 4.11
C LYS A 304 10.69 9.21 2.67
N ALA A 305 10.99 10.48 2.48
CA ALA A 305 11.28 11.05 1.18
C ALA A 305 12.41 10.24 0.54
N VAL A 306 12.08 9.54 -0.55
CA VAL A 306 13.10 8.94 -1.40
C VAL A 306 13.91 10.10 -1.97
N LYS A 307 15.22 10.13 -1.68
CA LYS A 307 16.15 11.12 -2.22
C LYS A 307 15.90 11.26 -3.73
N GLY A 308 15.42 12.44 -4.12
CA GLY A 308 15.19 12.78 -5.51
C GLY A 308 16.50 12.68 -6.27
N ILE A 309 16.51 11.89 -7.33
CA ILE A 309 17.53 12.00 -8.37
C ILE A 309 17.28 13.36 -9.02
N THR A 310 18.23 14.27 -8.82
CA THR A 310 18.28 15.57 -9.48
C THR A 310 18.23 15.38 -10.99
N SER A 311 17.11 15.75 -11.60
CA SER A 311 17.02 16.01 -13.03
C SER A 311 17.29 17.49 -13.24
N THR A 312 18.52 17.83 -13.59
CA THR A 312 18.93 19.15 -14.07
C THR A 312 18.75 19.21 -15.58
N ARG A 313 17.72 19.94 -16.03
CA ARG A 313 17.78 21.02 -17.03
C ARG A 313 16.37 21.36 -17.51
N SER A 314 15.77 22.38 -16.90
CA SER A 314 14.92 23.30 -17.64
C SER A 314 15.82 24.44 -18.12
N ILE A 315 15.79 24.72 -19.42
CA ILE A 315 16.44 25.88 -20.02
C ILE A 315 15.49 27.05 -19.79
N PRO A 316 15.88 28.16 -19.12
CA PRO A 316 15.11 29.38 -19.15
C PRO A 316 15.49 30.20 -20.39
N SER A 317 14.46 30.65 -21.09
CA SER A 317 14.53 31.66 -22.16
C SER A 317 15.19 32.94 -21.65
N THR A 318 16.23 33.39 -22.32
CA THR A 318 16.83 34.71 -22.12
C THR A 318 15.88 35.80 -22.62
N ASN A 319 15.42 36.67 -21.72
CA ASN A 319 15.05 38.03 -22.07
C ASN A 319 15.81 39.00 -21.15
N THR A 320 16.43 39.95 -21.84
CA THR A 320 17.31 41.04 -21.44
C THR A 320 16.65 41.99 -20.44
N THR A 321 17.39 42.50 -19.44
CA THR A 321 17.37 43.93 -19.04
C THR A 321 18.64 44.26 -18.25
N PHE A 322 19.19 45.44 -18.55
CA PHE A 322 20.50 45.99 -18.23
C PHE A 322 20.51 46.80 -16.90
N GLN A 323 21.72 46.93 -16.29
CA GLN A 323 22.27 47.99 -15.39
C GLN A 323 22.05 47.88 -13.86
N PRO A 324 22.93 48.50 -13.02
CA PRO A 324 24.40 48.43 -13.02
C PRO A 324 25.06 48.27 -11.62
N GLU A 325 26.40 48.26 -11.63
CA GLU A 325 27.38 48.18 -10.54
C GLU A 325 27.06 48.90 -9.22
N ARG A 326 27.52 48.31 -8.11
CA ARG A 326 28.21 49.06 -7.04
C ARG A 326 29.12 48.19 -6.14
N ALA A 327 30.39 48.59 -6.17
CA ALA A 327 31.47 48.58 -5.18
C ALA A 327 31.55 47.58 -4.00
N ARG A 328 32.72 46.94 -3.98
CA ARG A 328 33.50 46.29 -2.90
C ARG A 328 33.31 46.83 -1.47
N LYS A 329 33.39 45.91 -0.49
CA LYS A 329 34.17 46.08 0.75
C LYS A 329 34.63 44.73 1.32
N THR A 330 35.95 44.56 1.33
CA THR A 330 36.75 43.64 2.17
C THR A 330 36.55 43.92 3.66
N ILE A 331 36.54 42.89 4.52
CA ILE A 331 37.13 42.91 5.88
C ILE A 331 37.43 41.48 6.37
N LYS A 332 38.74 41.29 6.63
CA LYS A 332 39.50 40.51 7.63
C LYS A 332 38.96 39.22 8.27
N ASN A 333 39.79 38.18 8.10
CA ASN A 333 40.02 37.06 9.01
C ASN A 333 40.48 37.53 10.41
N ALA A 334 39.91 36.90 11.44
CA ALA A 334 40.56 36.68 12.73
C ALA A 334 39.93 35.45 13.38
N ASN A 335 40.72 34.39 13.62
CA ASN A 335 40.58 33.54 14.82
C ASN A 335 41.78 32.59 14.96
N GLY A 336 42.71 33.00 15.83
CA GLY A 336 42.84 32.38 17.15
C GLY A 336 43.29 30.92 17.22
N ARG A 337 44.61 30.73 17.35
CA ARG A 337 45.29 29.57 17.96
C ARG A 337 44.89 29.36 19.43
N LYS A 338 44.84 28.09 19.86
CA LYS A 338 45.31 27.46 21.14
C LYS A 338 44.36 26.29 21.48
N GLY A 339 44.77 25.09 21.89
CA GLY A 339 46.05 24.53 22.27
C GLY A 339 45.88 23.03 22.60
N ARG A 340 47.00 22.31 22.55
CA ARG A 340 47.21 20.87 22.87
C ARG A 340 47.03 20.52 24.35
N LYS A 341 46.71 19.24 24.64
CA LYS A 341 47.46 18.25 25.50
C LYS A 341 46.59 16.97 25.65
N SER A 342 46.94 15.79 25.09
CA SER A 342 47.69 14.64 25.68
C SER A 342 47.38 14.39 27.17
N ALA A 343 47.08 13.18 27.69
CA ALA A 343 47.77 11.88 27.55
C ALA A 343 46.81 10.75 28.01
N LYS A 344 46.76 9.57 27.35
CA LYS A 344 47.42 8.29 27.71
C LYS A 344 47.33 7.89 29.20
N ASN A 345 46.68 6.76 29.49
CA ASN A 345 47.35 5.62 30.13
C ASN A 345 46.61 4.28 29.96
N ASN A 346 47.43 3.24 29.77
CA ASN A 346 47.15 1.82 29.59
C ASN A 346 47.04 1.07 30.94
N LYS A 347 46.33 -0.07 30.94
CA LYS A 347 46.76 -1.44 31.37
C LYS A 347 45.56 -2.21 31.96
N THR A 348 45.06 -3.30 31.37
CA THR A 348 45.54 -4.71 31.30
C THR A 348 45.45 -5.52 32.60
N LYS A 349 44.72 -6.65 32.52
CA LYS A 349 44.81 -7.98 33.20
C LYS A 349 43.45 -8.38 33.81
N MET A 350 42.71 -9.38 33.28
CA MET A 350 42.90 -10.85 33.36
C MET A 350 43.21 -11.39 34.76
N LEU A 351 42.26 -12.11 35.38
CA LEU A 351 42.28 -13.58 35.49
C LEU A 351 41.04 -14.12 36.22
N GLU A 352 40.82 -15.41 35.99
CA GLU A 352 39.72 -16.32 36.32
C GLU A 352 39.52 -16.59 37.82
N GLY A 353 38.40 -17.25 38.17
CA GLY A 353 38.36 -18.14 39.34
C GLY A 353 37.03 -18.25 40.08
N VAL A 354 36.16 -19.15 39.59
CA VAL A 354 35.36 -20.16 40.33
C VAL A 354 34.89 -19.86 41.76
N SER A 355 33.57 -19.90 41.95
CA SER A 355 32.87 -20.79 42.90
C SER A 355 31.47 -21.09 42.38
#